data_AF-A0A7C5WSN6-F1
#
_entry.id   AF-A0A7C5WSN6-F1
#
_cell.length_a   1.000
_cell.length_b   1.000
_cell.length_c   1.000
_cell.angle_alpha   90.00
_cell.angle_beta   90.00
_cell.angle_gamma   90.00
#
_symmetry.space_group_name_H-M   'P 1'
#
loop_
_entity.id
_entity.type
_entity.pdbx_description
1 polymer ?
#
loop_
_entity_poly.entity_id
_entity_poly.type
_entity_poly.pdbx_seq_one_letter_code
_entity_poly.pdbx_strand_id
1 'polypeptide(L)'
;MKILFTLLLLVFSLRLFALPQQALVPGGIALLQLPDYDKDTRVLFNGKRIAVFPYKDSWVAMAGISLETRPGDYEFSIRQS
;
A
#
# COMPACT_ATOMS: atom_id res chain seq x y z
N MET A 1 -8.15 -25.31 -36.83
CA MET A 1 -7.95 -25.52 -35.37
C MET A 1 -6.62 -25.00 -34.85
N LYS A 2 -5.48 -25.15 -35.56
CA LYS A 2 -4.16 -24.65 -35.11
C LYS A 2 -4.10 -23.14 -34.85
N ILE A 3 -4.63 -22.32 -35.77
CA ILE A 3 -4.59 -20.85 -35.68
C ILE A 3 -5.37 -20.35 -34.45
N LEU A 4 -6.50 -20.98 -34.14
CA LEU A 4 -7.30 -20.66 -32.96
C LEU A 4 -6.54 -20.97 -31.66
N PHE A 5 -5.81 -22.08 -31.65
CA PHE A 5 -4.97 -22.47 -30.51
C PHE A 5 -3.79 -21.52 -30.32
N THR A 6 -3.16 -21.08 -31.41
CA THR A 6 -2.08 -20.07 -31.37
C THR A 6 -2.57 -18.71 -30.87
N LEU A 7 -3.76 -18.27 -31.30
CA LEU A 7 -4.36 -17.01 -30.84
C LEU A 7 -4.69 -17.07 -29.34
N LEU A 8 -5.20 -18.21 -28.86
CA LEU A 8 -5.50 -18.44 -27.45
C LEU A 8 -4.25 -18.34 -26.56
N LEU A 9 -3.12 -18.88 -27.01
CA LEU A 9 -1.85 -18.81 -26.30
C LEU A 9 -1.31 -17.37 -26.20
N LEU A 10 -1.49 -16.56 -27.25
CA LEU A 10 -1.01 -15.17 -27.30
C LEU A 10 -1.73 -14.27 -26.27
N VAL A 11 -3.04 -14.47 -26.08
CA VAL A 11 -3.84 -13.69 -25.11
C VAL A 11 -3.43 -14.02 -23.68
N PHE A 12 -2.97 -15.24 -23.40
CA PHE A 12 -2.53 -15.65 -22.07
C PHE A 12 -1.19 -15.02 -21.65
N SER A 13 -0.32 -14.68 -22.62
CA SER A 13 0.99 -14.06 -22.36
C SER A 13 0.91 -12.62 -21.81
N LEU A 14 -0.22 -11.94 -21.97
CA LEU A 14 -0.42 -10.55 -21.53
C LEU A 14 -0.63 -10.39 -20.00
N ARG A 15 -0.54 -11.48 -19.23
CA ARG A 15 -0.86 -11.50 -17.80
C ARG A 15 0.33 -11.36 -16.84
N LEU A 16 1.52 -11.01 -17.32
CA LEU A 16 2.69 -10.77 -16.46
C LEU A 16 2.98 -9.27 -16.28
N PHE A 17 2.11 -8.60 -15.52
CA PHE A 17 2.45 -7.29 -14.94
C PHE A 17 3.15 -7.52 -13.60
N ALA A 18 4.47 -7.70 -13.64
CA ALA A 18 5.34 -7.68 -12.45
C ALA A 18 5.52 -6.24 -11.96
N LEU A 19 4.42 -5.62 -11.53
CA LEU A 19 4.47 -4.28 -10.97
C LEU A 19 5.21 -4.34 -9.62
N PRO A 20 6.06 -3.34 -9.31
CA PRO A 20 6.73 -3.28 -8.02
C PRO A 20 5.68 -3.22 -6.92
N GLN A 21 5.68 -4.22 -6.05
CA GLN A 21 4.88 -4.20 -4.83
C GLN A 21 5.53 -3.26 -3.81
N GLN A 22 4.71 -2.64 -2.97
CA GLN A 22 5.21 -1.81 -1.88
C GLN A 22 6.14 -2.64 -0.97
N ALA A 23 7.35 -2.15 -0.77
CA ALA A 23 8.33 -2.75 0.14
C ALA A 23 8.34 -1.98 1.47
N LEU A 24 8.11 -2.68 2.57
CA LEU A 24 8.17 -2.12 3.92
C LEU A 24 9.60 -2.23 4.46
N VAL A 25 10.46 -1.29 4.07
CA VAL A 25 11.89 -1.33 4.37
C VAL A 25 12.39 -0.03 5.02
N PRO A 26 13.51 -0.08 5.77
CA PRO A 26 14.18 1.13 6.25
C PRO A 26 14.52 2.09 5.10
N GLY A 27 14.20 3.38 5.29
CA GLY A 27 14.31 4.41 4.25
C GLY A 27 13.12 4.45 3.28
N GLY A 28 12.16 3.54 3.42
CA GLY A 28 10.96 3.47 2.60
C GLY A 28 9.75 4.21 3.18
N ILE A 29 8.58 3.91 2.61
CA ILE A 29 7.30 4.50 2.99
C ILE A 29 6.29 3.36 3.21
N ALA A 30 5.55 3.44 4.31
CA ALA A 30 4.41 2.58 4.59
C ALA A 30 3.11 3.34 4.32
N LEU A 31 2.27 2.77 3.45
CA LEU A 31 0.91 3.25 3.18
C LEU A 31 -0.11 2.31 3.84
N LEU A 32 -1.08 2.90 4.53
CA LEU A 32 -2.21 2.21 5.12
C LEU A 32 -3.51 2.77 4.53
N GLN A 33 -4.32 1.93 3.90
CA GLN A 33 -5.65 2.32 3.45
C GLN A 33 -6.60 2.43 4.65
N LEU A 34 -7.46 3.45 4.62
CA LEU A 34 -8.46 3.76 5.64
C LEU A 34 -9.84 3.75 4.97
N PRO A 35 -10.47 2.58 4.80
CA PRO A 35 -11.78 2.48 4.17
C PRO A 35 -12.88 3.22 4.97
N ASP A 36 -12.78 3.21 6.30
CA ASP A 36 -13.73 3.82 7.21
C ASP A 36 -13.23 5.16 7.76
N TYR A 37 -12.64 6.00 6.90
CA TYR A 37 -12.15 7.31 7.31
C TYR A 37 -13.29 8.27 7.70
N ASP A 38 -13.15 8.89 8.86
CA ASP A 38 -13.91 10.06 9.29
C ASP A 38 -12.99 11.26 9.57
N LYS A 39 -13.53 12.49 9.54
CA LYS A 39 -12.81 13.76 9.73
C LYS A 39 -11.95 13.79 11.01
N ASP A 40 -12.37 13.11 12.07
CA ASP A 40 -11.69 13.10 13.37
C ASP A 40 -10.67 11.95 13.50
N THR A 41 -10.49 11.16 12.42
CA THR A 41 -9.51 10.06 12.37
C THR A 41 -8.09 10.59 12.54
N ARG A 42 -7.41 10.06 13.57
CA ARG A 42 -5.99 10.30 13.81
C ARG A 42 -5.24 8.97 13.69
N VAL A 43 -4.26 8.94 12.80
CA VAL A 43 -3.37 7.79 12.65
C VAL A 43 -1.98 8.14 13.17
N LEU A 44 -1.41 7.22 13.93
CA LEU A 44 -0.06 7.29 14.45
C LEU A 44 0.77 6.12 13.94
N PHE A 45 2.06 6.35 13.71
CA PHE A 45 3.06 5.32 13.45
C PHE A 45 4.24 5.56 14.38
N ASN A 46 4.67 4.55 15.15
CA ASN A 46 5.68 4.69 16.21
C ASN A 46 5.40 5.86 17.17
N GLY A 47 4.13 6.00 17.57
CA GLY A 47 3.69 7.05 18.50
C GLY A 47 3.69 8.47 17.93
N LYS A 48 4.01 8.66 16.64
CA LYS A 48 4.00 9.97 15.97
C LYS A 48 2.79 10.06 15.04
N ARG A 49 2.07 11.19 15.07
CA ARG A 49 0.98 11.46 14.14
C ARG A 49 1.54 11.55 12.72
N ILE A 50 0.87 10.90 11.78
CA ILE A 50 1.25 10.87 10.36
C ILE A 50 0.21 11.55 9.48
N ALA A 51 0.60 11.82 8.24
CA ALA A 51 -0.28 12.43 7.24
C ALA A 51 -1.37 11.45 6.81
N VAL A 52 -2.60 11.95 6.72
CA VAL A 52 -3.77 11.23 6.20
C VAL A 52 -4.38 12.11 5.12
N PHE A 53 -4.57 11.57 3.92
CA PHE A 53 -5.04 12.33 2.76
C PHE A 53 -5.89 11.45 1.83
N PRO A 54 -6.77 12.06 1.02
CA PRO A 54 -7.58 11.32 0.06
C PRO A 54 -6.71 10.85 -1.12
N TYR A 55 -6.91 9.62 -1.57
CA TYR A 55 -6.22 9.05 -2.73
C TYR A 55 -7.15 8.07 -3.47
N LYS A 56 -7.47 8.39 -4.73
CA LYS A 56 -8.49 7.69 -5.52
C LYS A 56 -9.82 7.65 -4.74
N ASP A 57 -10.40 6.47 -4.58
CA ASP A 57 -11.70 6.26 -3.92
C ASP A 57 -11.56 5.90 -2.42
N SER A 58 -10.41 6.22 -1.80
CA SER A 58 -10.15 5.92 -0.38
C SER A 58 -9.30 7.00 0.28
N TRP A 59 -9.11 6.88 1.60
CA TRP A 59 -8.15 7.67 2.36
C TRP A 59 -6.94 6.83 2.70
N VAL A 60 -5.76 7.45 2.72
CA VAL A 60 -4.50 6.77 2.98
C VAL A 60 -3.73 7.50 4.07
N ALA A 61 -3.22 6.74 5.04
CA ALA A 61 -2.19 7.22 5.96
C ALA A 61 -0.80 6.87 5.42
N MET A 62 0.12 7.83 5.45
CA MET A 62 1.49 7.66 4.96
C MET A 62 2.50 7.87 6.10
N ALA A 63 3.28 6.84 6.40
CA ALA A 63 4.41 6.91 7.32
C ALA A 63 5.73 6.74 6.58
N GLY A 64 6.72 7.59 6.88
CA GLY A 64 8.11 7.33 6.52
C GLY A 64 8.73 6.31 7.48
N ILE A 65 9.44 5.33 6.94
CA ILE A 65 10.25 4.39 7.72
C ILE A 65 11.68 4.94 7.71
N SER A 66 12.23 5.29 8.87
CA SER A 66 13.59 5.82 8.96
C SER A 66 14.61 4.81 8.43
N LEU A 67 15.71 5.28 7.85
CA LEU A 67 16.82 4.41 7.43
C LEU A 67 17.47 3.68 8.63
N GLU A 68 17.37 4.27 9.82
CA GLU A 68 17.86 3.68 11.07
C GLU A 68 16.87 2.68 11.70
N THR A 69 15.67 2.53 11.12
CA THR A 69 14.67 1.56 11.60
C THR A 69 15.22 0.14 11.45
N ARG A 70 15.15 -0.65 12.53
CA ARG A 70 15.56 -2.06 12.49
C ARG A 70 14.43 -2.91 11.88
N PRO A 71 14.74 -3.98 11.13
CA PRO A 71 13.70 -4.92 10.70
C PRO A 71 12.93 -5.49 11.90
N GLY A 72 11.61 -5.61 11.76
CA GLY A 72 10.71 -6.10 12.80
C GLY A 72 9.27 -5.65 12.56
N ASP A 73 8.42 -5.92 13.55
CA ASP A 73 7.01 -5.55 13.50
C ASP A 73 6.79 -4.12 13.99
N TYR A 74 5.98 -3.39 13.25
CA TYR A 74 5.60 -2.01 13.54
C TYR A 74 4.11 -1.84 13.30
N GLU A 75 3.49 -1.00 14.13
CA GLU A 75 2.04 -0.86 14.12
C GLU A 75 1.60 0.57 13.82
N PHE A 76 0.48 0.68 13.13
CA PHE A 76 -0.31 1.89 13.08
C PHE A 76 -1.34 1.87 14.21
N SER A 77 -1.47 2.99 14.93
CA SER A 77 -2.59 3.19 15.85
C SER A 77 -3.59 4.13 15.22
N ILE A 78 -4.82 3.67 15.02
CA ILE A 78 -5.94 4.46 14.51
C ILE A 78 -6.81 4.86 15.69
N ARG A 79 -7.18 6.14 15.76
CA ARG A 79 -8.11 6.68 16.77
C ARG A 79 -9.22 7.45 16.07
N GLN A 80 -10.46 7.07 16.35
CA GLN A 80 -11.68 7.69 15.84
C GLN A 80 -12.55 8.06 17.05
N SER A 81 -13.36 9.12 16.92
CA SER A 81 -14.24 9.60 17.99
C SER A 81 -15.68 9.17 17.77
#